data_AF-A0A3D5UU13-F1
#
_entry.id   AF-A0A3D5UU13-F1
#
_cell.length_a   1.000
_cell.length_b   1.000
_cell.length_c   1.000
_cell.angle_alpha   90.00
_cell.angle_beta   90.00
_cell.angle_gamma   90.00
#
_symmetry.space_group_name_H-M   'P 1'
#
loop_
_entity.id
_entity.type
_entity.pdbx_description
1 polymer ?
#
loop_
_entity_poly.entity_id
_entity_poly.type
_entity_poly.pdbx_seq_one_letter_code
_entity_poly.pdbx_strand_id
1 'polypeptide(L)'
;TSTGATLTANNLKVLDDGTILKSQANLVGSLGAEWSKTALAAVGEILDRVSAQARASKVVEVRFASEGNDAPLLDEIKARFGVTLPFGNGAATPVCIAHCPEPRLYDLVAFLYAKGRDTVTAARADYVFEAKNP
;
A
#
# COMPACT_ATOMS: atom_id res chain seq x y z
N THR A 1 -6.78 -5.94 23.33
CA THR A 1 -8.20 -5.57 23.17
C THR A 1 -8.40 -4.96 21.80
N SER A 2 -9.46 -5.34 21.07
CA SER A 2 -9.71 -4.82 19.71
C SER A 2 -10.49 -3.50 19.76
N THR A 3 -11.81 -3.55 19.92
CA THR A 3 -12.68 -2.35 19.95
C THR A 3 -12.98 -1.82 21.35
N GLY A 4 -12.64 -2.58 22.40
CA GLY A 4 -12.95 -2.22 23.79
C GLY A 4 -14.40 -2.43 24.22
N ALA A 5 -15.29 -2.83 23.30
CA ALA A 5 -16.73 -2.99 23.57
C ALA A 5 -17.02 -3.94 24.76
N THR A 6 -16.29 -5.04 24.86
CA THR A 6 -16.41 -5.99 25.98
C THR A 6 -15.96 -5.38 27.32
N LEU A 7 -14.96 -4.50 27.33
CA LEU A 7 -14.52 -3.82 28.55
C LEU A 7 -15.57 -2.81 29.01
N THR A 8 -16.07 -1.98 28.09
CA THR A 8 -17.12 -0.99 28.36
C THR A 8 -18.40 -1.65 28.90
N ALA A 9 -18.84 -2.76 28.31
CA ALA A 9 -20.01 -3.52 28.77
C ALA A 9 -19.88 -4.05 30.21
N ASN A 10 -18.65 -4.13 30.73
CA ASN A 10 -18.36 -4.61 32.08
C ASN A 10 -17.85 -3.50 33.01
N ASN A 11 -17.96 -2.22 32.62
CA ASN A 11 -17.41 -1.07 33.38
C ASN A 11 -15.91 -1.19 33.67
N LEU A 12 -15.15 -1.82 32.76
CA LEU A 12 -13.71 -1.97 32.85
C LEU A 12 -13.00 -0.95 31.95
N LYS A 13 -11.78 -0.57 32.32
CA LYS A 13 -10.91 0.31 31.53
C LYS A 13 -9.53 -0.29 31.30
N VAL A 14 -8.91 0.06 30.18
CA VAL A 14 -7.48 -0.21 29.94
C VAL A 14 -6.67 0.78 30.79
N LEU A 15 -5.62 0.30 31.45
CA LEU A 15 -4.67 1.15 32.18
C LEU A 15 -3.60 1.67 31.22
N ASP A 16 -3.07 2.87 31.49
CA ASP A 16 -2.11 3.54 30.60
C ASP A 16 -0.82 2.72 30.39
N ASP A 17 -0.40 1.95 31.39
CA ASP A 17 0.73 1.01 31.37
C ASP A 17 0.29 -0.48 31.33
N GLY A 18 -1.02 -0.75 31.25
CA GLY A 18 -1.58 -2.10 31.35
C GLY A 18 -1.51 -2.92 30.06
N THR A 19 -0.88 -2.40 29.01
CA THR A 19 -0.75 -3.13 27.73
C THR A 19 0.47 -4.04 27.77
N ILE A 20 0.23 -5.34 27.87
CA ILE A 20 1.29 -6.36 27.90
C ILE A 20 1.89 -6.57 26.51
N LEU A 21 1.05 -6.72 25.47
CA LEU A 21 1.48 -6.97 24.09
C LEU A 21 0.41 -6.52 23.08
N LYS A 22 0.84 -6.08 21.90
CA LYS A 22 -0.05 -5.90 20.73
C LYS A 22 0.03 -7.15 19.85
N SER A 23 -1.11 -7.77 19.59
CA SER A 23 -1.20 -8.97 18.75
C SER A 23 -1.57 -8.62 17.31
N GLN A 24 -0.98 -9.33 16.35
CA GLN A 24 -1.34 -9.33 14.93
C GLN A 24 -1.26 -10.78 14.40
N ALA A 25 -1.81 -11.02 13.21
CA ALA A 25 -1.60 -12.29 12.52
C ALA A 25 -0.15 -12.37 12.01
N ASN A 26 0.51 -13.52 12.21
CA ASN A 26 1.89 -13.76 11.79
C ASN A 26 2.00 -15.05 10.99
N LEU A 27 2.73 -15.02 9.87
CA LEU A 27 3.18 -16.21 9.17
C LEU A 27 4.53 -16.63 9.76
N VAL A 28 4.60 -17.82 10.37
CA VAL A 28 5.80 -18.29 11.09
C VAL A 28 6.25 -19.65 10.55
N GLY A 29 7.58 -19.84 10.46
CA GLY A 29 8.20 -21.10 10.06
C GLY A 29 8.94 -21.75 11.23
N SER A 30 8.86 -23.08 11.37
CA SER A 30 9.65 -23.83 12.34
C SER A 30 11.13 -23.82 11.98
N LEU A 31 12.00 -23.51 12.95
CA LEU A 31 13.46 -23.58 12.80
C LEU A 31 14.00 -25.01 12.80
N GLY A 32 13.27 -25.96 13.40
CA GLY A 32 13.68 -27.36 13.52
C GLY A 32 13.05 -28.32 12.51
N ALA A 33 12.20 -27.81 11.62
CA ALA A 33 11.57 -28.64 10.58
C ALA A 33 12.53 -28.85 9.40
N GLU A 34 12.48 -30.03 8.78
CA GLU A 34 13.12 -30.24 7.49
C GLU A 34 12.29 -29.59 6.38
N TRP A 35 12.83 -28.53 5.80
CA TRP A 35 12.19 -27.79 4.72
C TRP A 35 12.56 -28.38 3.36
N SER A 36 11.68 -29.24 2.84
CA SER A 36 11.82 -29.75 1.48
C SER A 36 11.66 -28.63 0.44
N LYS A 37 12.16 -28.84 -0.77
CA LYS A 37 12.00 -27.88 -1.89
C LYS A 37 10.53 -27.54 -2.15
N THR A 38 9.64 -28.53 -2.06
CA THR A 38 8.20 -28.35 -2.24
C THR A 38 7.60 -27.47 -1.13
N ALA A 39 8.01 -27.69 0.13
CA ALA A 39 7.54 -26.87 1.25
C ALA A 39 8.03 -25.42 1.14
N LEU A 40 9.29 -25.21 0.74
CA LEU A 40 9.84 -23.88 0.49
C LEU A 40 9.13 -23.16 -0.65
N ALA A 41 8.82 -23.86 -1.74
CA ALA A 41 8.06 -23.28 -2.85
C ALA A 41 6.66 -22.84 -2.41
N ALA A 42 5.94 -23.69 -1.65
CA ALA A 42 4.61 -23.36 -1.14
C ALA A 42 4.63 -22.15 -0.18
N VAL A 43 5.62 -22.07 0.72
CA VAL A 43 5.80 -20.90 1.59
C VAL A 43 6.11 -19.64 0.79
N GLY A 44 6.92 -19.76 -0.28
CA GLY A 44 7.22 -18.65 -1.19
C GLY A 44 5.96 -18.08 -1.85
N GLU A 45 5.06 -18.95 -2.33
CA GLU A 45 3.79 -18.52 -2.93
C GLU A 45 2.88 -17.81 -1.91
N ILE A 46 2.81 -18.32 -0.68
CA ILE A 46 2.02 -17.70 0.40
C ILE A 46 2.60 -16.32 0.72
N LEU A 47 3.92 -16.22 0.88
CA LEU A 47 4.59 -14.96 1.19
C LEU A 47 4.37 -13.93 0.09
N ASP A 48 4.49 -14.31 -1.18
CA ASP A 48 4.26 -13.41 -2.31
C ASP A 48 2.83 -12.85 -2.31
N ARG A 49 1.81 -13.70 -2.13
CA ARG A 49 0.41 -13.27 -2.05
C ARG A 49 0.15 -12.33 -0.88
N VAL A 50 0.64 -12.68 0.31
CA VAL A 50 0.46 -11.86 1.53
C VAL A 50 1.15 -10.50 1.36
N SER A 51 2.39 -10.48 0.87
CA SER A 51 3.13 -9.25 0.60
C SER A 51 2.46 -8.39 -0.47
N ALA A 52 1.92 -9.01 -1.52
CA ALA A 52 1.24 -8.30 -2.60
C ALA A 52 -0.07 -7.65 -2.13
N GLN A 53 -0.86 -8.35 -1.31
CA GLN A 53 -2.07 -7.81 -0.71
C GLN A 53 -1.75 -6.72 0.33
N ALA A 54 -0.71 -6.93 1.14
CA ALA A 54 -0.27 -5.94 2.14
C ALA A 54 0.23 -4.64 1.50
N ARG A 55 0.83 -4.70 0.30
CA ARG A 55 1.17 -3.51 -0.50
C ARG A 55 -0.08 -2.86 -1.09
N ALA A 56 -0.94 -3.65 -1.73
CA ALA A 56 -2.16 -3.17 -2.36
C ALA A 56 -3.09 -2.42 -1.38
N SER A 57 -3.23 -2.93 -0.16
CA SER A 57 -4.06 -2.31 0.89
C SER A 57 -3.58 -0.93 1.38
N LYS A 58 -2.36 -0.51 1.03
CA LYS A 58 -1.79 0.78 1.46
C LYS A 58 -1.83 1.85 0.37
N VAL A 59 -2.14 1.46 -0.87
CA VAL A 59 -2.03 2.34 -2.03
C VAL A 59 -3.32 2.37 -2.83
N VAL A 60 -3.55 3.50 -3.48
CA VAL A 60 -4.59 3.67 -4.50
C VAL A 60 -3.88 3.96 -5.80
N GLU A 61 -4.23 3.21 -6.86
CA GLU A 61 -3.75 3.49 -8.20
C GLU A 61 -4.51 4.69 -8.75
N VAL A 62 -3.77 5.73 -9.11
CA VAL A 62 -4.28 6.99 -9.66
C VAL A 62 -3.80 7.11 -11.10
N ARG A 63 -4.73 7.37 -12.02
CA ARG A 63 -4.43 7.60 -13.43
C ARG A 63 -4.84 9.00 -13.84
N PHE A 64 -3.95 9.68 -14.55
CA PHE A 64 -4.18 11.03 -15.06
C PHE A 64 -3.49 11.21 -16.42
N ALA A 65 -3.95 12.18 -17.21
CA ALA A 65 -3.34 12.48 -18.50
C ALA A 65 -1.87 12.89 -18.31
N SER A 66 -0.97 12.33 -19.11
CA SER A 66 0.42 12.78 -19.15
C SER A 66 0.60 13.85 -20.21
N GLU A 67 1.35 14.90 -19.88
CA GLU A 67 1.82 15.91 -20.83
C GLU A 67 3.33 15.77 -21.03
N GLY A 68 3.82 16.17 -22.21
CA GLY A 68 5.19 15.90 -22.65
C GLY A 68 6.31 16.42 -21.73
N ASN A 69 6.02 17.29 -20.75
CA ASN A 69 6.97 17.73 -19.74
C ASN A 69 6.42 17.56 -18.31
N ASP A 70 6.04 16.34 -17.95
CA ASP A 70 5.57 16.05 -16.60
C ASP A 70 6.69 15.86 -15.57
N ALA A 71 7.96 15.85 -15.96
CA ALA A 71 9.06 15.58 -15.02
C ALA A 71 9.00 16.44 -13.74
N PRO A 72 8.81 17.78 -13.80
CA PRO A 72 8.69 18.60 -12.60
C PRO A 72 7.45 18.26 -11.76
N LEU A 73 6.32 17.98 -12.42
CA LEU A 73 5.07 17.60 -11.75
C LEU A 73 5.24 16.26 -11.02
N LEU A 74 5.86 15.28 -11.68
CA LEU A 74 6.10 13.94 -11.14
C LEU A 74 7.03 13.98 -9.93
N ASP A 75 8.06 14.83 -9.96
CA ASP A 75 8.95 15.00 -8.82
C ASP A 75 8.26 15.73 -7.66
N GLU A 76 7.40 16.71 -7.95
CA GLU A 76 6.58 17.38 -6.93
C GLU A 76 5.60 16.40 -6.25
N ILE A 77 4.91 15.55 -7.00
CA ILE A 77 3.95 14.60 -6.40
C ILE A 77 4.64 13.49 -5.60
N LYS A 78 5.83 13.03 -6.02
CA LYS A 78 6.65 12.10 -5.25
C LYS A 78 7.05 12.72 -3.91
N ALA A 79 7.59 13.93 -3.93
CA ALA A 79 8.09 14.60 -2.74
C ALA A 79 6.96 15.00 -1.77
N ARG A 80 5.85 15.52 -2.30
CA ARG A 80 4.76 16.09 -1.49
C ARG A 80 3.74 15.06 -1.04
N PHE A 81 3.45 14.05 -1.85
CA PHE A 81 2.39 13.08 -1.57
C PHE A 81 2.90 11.65 -1.36
N GLY A 82 4.21 11.40 -1.46
CA GLY A 82 4.77 10.05 -1.31
C GLY A 82 4.31 9.10 -2.42
N VAL A 83 4.01 9.66 -3.59
CA VAL A 83 3.58 8.90 -4.77
C VAL A 83 4.74 8.10 -5.34
N THR A 84 4.48 6.87 -5.78
CA THR A 84 5.43 6.07 -6.57
C THR A 84 4.91 5.84 -7.99
N LEU A 85 5.84 5.64 -8.93
CA LEU A 85 5.54 5.40 -10.35
C LEU A 85 6.01 3.99 -10.71
N PRO A 86 5.21 2.95 -10.42
CA PRO A 86 5.62 1.55 -10.59
C PRO A 86 5.92 1.19 -12.05
N PHE A 87 5.27 1.88 -12.99
CA PHE A 87 5.44 1.66 -14.43
C PHE A 87 6.38 2.69 -15.09
N GLY A 88 7.03 3.54 -14.31
CA GLY A 88 7.87 4.64 -14.81
C GLY A 88 7.09 5.77 -15.48
N ASN A 89 7.81 6.65 -16.18
CA ASN A 89 7.27 7.74 -16.99
C ASN A 89 7.67 7.56 -18.46
N GLY A 90 6.98 6.66 -19.16
CA GLY A 90 7.20 6.51 -20.59
C GLY A 90 6.93 7.84 -21.31
N ALA A 91 7.95 8.43 -21.93
CA ALA A 91 7.83 9.70 -22.67
C ALA A 91 6.82 9.65 -23.84
N ALA A 92 6.22 8.48 -24.11
CA ALA A 92 5.26 8.23 -25.19
C ALA A 92 3.88 7.73 -24.70
N THR A 93 3.62 7.68 -23.39
CA THR A 93 2.32 7.22 -22.87
C THR A 93 1.41 8.39 -22.54
N PRO A 94 0.17 8.45 -23.06
CA PRO A 94 -0.76 9.56 -22.81
C PRO A 94 -1.35 9.55 -21.39
N VAL A 95 -1.12 8.49 -20.62
CA VAL A 95 -1.65 8.31 -19.27
C VAL A 95 -0.50 7.98 -18.33
N CYS A 96 -0.39 8.75 -17.26
CA CYS A 96 0.47 8.46 -16.13
C CYS A 96 -0.28 7.57 -15.13
N ILE A 97 0.40 6.54 -14.61
CA ILE A 97 -0.11 5.65 -13.58
C ILE A 97 0.77 5.78 -12.35
N ALA A 98 0.15 6.16 -11.24
CA ALA A 98 0.80 6.46 -9.97
C ALA A 98 0.17 5.64 -8.84
N HIS A 99 0.98 5.18 -7.90
CA HIS A 99 0.49 4.65 -6.62
C HIS A 99 0.58 5.74 -5.56
N CYS A 100 -0.57 6.13 -5.02
CA CYS A 100 -0.69 7.14 -3.97
C CYS A 100 -1.05 6.47 -2.63
N PRO A 101 -0.42 6.83 -1.50
CA PRO A 101 -0.89 6.43 -0.18
C PRO A 101 -2.35 6.84 0.02
N GLU A 102 -3.21 5.92 0.48
CA GLU A 102 -4.65 6.17 0.63
C GLU A 102 -5.00 7.48 1.38
N PRO A 103 -4.33 7.85 2.49
CA PRO A 103 -4.64 9.08 3.20
C PRO A 103 -4.38 10.37 2.41
N ARG A 104 -3.59 10.31 1.32
CA ARG A 104 -3.21 11.48 0.52
C ARG A 104 -3.93 11.56 -0.82
N LEU A 105 -4.85 10.64 -1.11
CA LEU A 105 -5.55 10.58 -2.39
C LEU A 105 -6.24 11.89 -2.77
N TYR A 106 -7.06 12.45 -1.87
CA TYR A 106 -7.82 13.66 -2.17
C TYR A 106 -6.93 14.90 -2.34
N ASP A 107 -5.88 15.03 -1.53
CA ASP A 107 -4.90 16.12 -1.66
C ASP A 107 -4.16 16.05 -3.00
N LEU A 108 -3.79 14.83 -3.44
CA LEU A 108 -3.18 14.61 -4.74
C LEU A 108 -4.14 14.99 -5.87
N VAL A 109 -5.40 14.55 -5.81
CA VAL A 109 -6.41 14.85 -6.84
C VAL A 109 -6.63 16.35 -6.97
N ALA A 110 -6.81 17.06 -5.85
CA ALA A 110 -6.95 18.51 -5.84
C ALA A 110 -5.74 19.23 -6.45
N PHE A 111 -4.53 18.75 -6.13
CA PHE A 111 -3.30 19.26 -6.70
C PHE A 111 -3.18 19.01 -8.21
N LEU A 112 -3.57 17.83 -8.68
CA LEU A 112 -3.59 17.49 -10.11
C LEU A 112 -4.56 18.41 -10.87
N TYR A 113 -5.74 18.70 -10.32
CA TYR A 113 -6.67 19.68 -10.91
C TYR A 113 -6.06 21.07 -11.00
N ALA A 114 -5.38 21.54 -9.94
CA ALA A 114 -4.71 22.84 -9.95
C ALA A 114 -3.57 22.93 -11.00
N LYS A 115 -3.06 21.79 -11.46
CA LYS A 115 -2.02 21.67 -12.49
C LYS A 115 -2.60 21.36 -13.88
N GLY A 116 -3.92 21.43 -14.07
CA GLY A 116 -4.58 21.29 -15.38
C GLY A 116 -4.98 19.86 -15.75
N ARG A 117 -4.98 18.91 -14.81
CA ARG A 117 -5.40 17.52 -15.07
C ARG A 117 -6.91 17.36 -14.91
N ASP A 118 -7.66 17.63 -15.97
CA ASP A 118 -9.13 17.65 -15.91
C ASP A 118 -9.76 16.31 -15.53
N THR A 119 -9.14 15.19 -15.92
CA THR A 119 -9.64 13.84 -15.64
C THR A 119 -8.62 13.05 -14.83
N VAL A 120 -9.04 12.61 -13.65
CA VAL A 120 -8.27 11.74 -12.75
C VAL A 120 -9.15 10.57 -12.34
N THR A 121 -8.67 9.34 -12.48
CA THR A 121 -9.34 8.15 -11.99
C THR A 121 -8.53 7.52 -10.86
N ALA A 122 -9.23 6.89 -9.92
CA ALA A 122 -8.63 6.21 -8.78
C ALA A 122 -9.24 4.81 -8.66
N ALA A 123 -8.39 3.80 -8.49
CA ALA A 123 -8.79 2.41 -8.34
C ALA A 123 -7.94 1.73 -7.26
N ARG A 124 -8.55 0.77 -6.56
CA ARG A 124 -7.82 -0.10 -5.63
C ARG A 124 -7.51 -1.41 -6.34
N ALA A 125 -6.25 -1.82 -6.30
CA ALA A 125 -5.86 -3.17 -6.69
C ALA A 125 -6.12 -4.11 -5.52
N ASP A 126 -6.49 -5.37 -5.80
CA ASP A 126 -6.55 -6.41 -4.78
C ASP A 126 -5.15 -6.92 -4.41
N TYR A 127 -4.24 -6.90 -5.39
CA TYR A 127 -2.84 -7.33 -5.25
C TYR A 127 -1.92 -6.44 -6.07
N VAL A 128 -0.76 -6.11 -5.52
CA VAL A 128 0.34 -5.45 -6.24
C VAL A 128 1.55 -6.37 -6.13
N PHE A 129 2.01 -6.95 -7.24
CA PHE A 129 3.17 -7.85 -7.26
C PHE A 129 4.43 -7.11 -7.65
N GLU A 130 5.56 -7.38 -6.99
CA GLU A 130 6.88 -6.85 -7.33
C GLU A 130 7.88 -7.98 -7.26
N ALA A 131 8.87 -7.98 -8.15
CA ALA A 131 9.86 -9.05 -8.24
C ALA A 131 10.74 -9.19 -6.97
N LYS A 132 10.75 -8.17 -6.11
CA LYS A 132 11.48 -8.19 -4.84
C LYS A 132 10.49 -8.26 -3.69
N ASN A 133 10.43 -9.42 -3.06
CA ASN A 133 9.81 -9.54 -1.73
C ASN A 133 10.73 -8.88 -0.68
N PRO A 134 10.17 -8.20 0.34
CA PRO A 134 10.94 -7.60 1.43
C PRO A 134 11.69 -8.65 2.28
#